data_AF-M0N4S6-F1
#
_entry.id   AF-M0N4S6-F1
#
_cell.length_a   1.000
_cell.length_b   1.000
_cell.length_c   1.000
_cell.angle_alpha   90.00
_cell.angle_beta   90.00
_cell.angle_gamma   90.00
#
_symmetry.space_group_name_H-M   'P 1'
#
loop_
_entity.id
_entity.type
_entity.pdbx_description
1 polymer ?
#
loop_
_entity_poly.entity_id
_entity_poly.type
_entity_poly.pdbx_seq_one_letter_code
_entity_poly.pdbx_strand_id
1 'polypeptide(L)' 'MGSQATTEDDASEETPDDRHLDGVADGCGCTEIWEHLSEQRAADD' A
#
# COMPACT_ATOMS: atom_id res chain seq x y z
N MET A 1 -27.26 -5.16 8.60
CA MET A 1 -26.53 -4.04 8.00
C MET A 1 -25.09 -4.12 8.49
N GLY A 2 -24.32 -5.06 7.98
CA GLY A 2 -22.90 -5.15 8.27
C GLY A 2 -22.18 -4.19 7.34
N SER A 3 -21.54 -3.17 7.90
CA SER A 3 -20.67 -2.25 7.19
C SER A 3 -19.54 -3.08 6.58
N GLN A 4 -19.60 -3.32 5.28
CA GLN A 4 -18.37 -3.69 4.58
C GLN A 4 -17.52 -2.43 4.60
N ALA A 5 -16.43 -2.43 5.36
CA ALA A 5 -15.25 -1.74 4.89
C ALA A 5 -14.74 -2.61 3.72
N THR A 6 -15.46 -2.58 2.60
CA THR A 6 -14.93 -3.14 1.38
C THR A 6 -13.76 -2.25 1.02
N THR A 7 -12.55 -2.75 1.30
CA THR A 7 -11.46 -2.43 0.40
C THR A 7 -11.78 -3.23 -0.86
N GLU A 8 -12.71 -2.71 -1.65
CA GLU A 8 -12.89 -3.04 -3.05
C GLU A 8 -11.66 -2.48 -3.77
N ASP A 9 -10.52 -3.16 -3.62
CA ASP A 9 -9.51 -3.19 -4.67
C ASP A 9 -9.90 -4.34 -5.61
N ASP A 10 -11.04 -4.14 -6.27
CA ASP A 10 -11.58 -5.04 -7.28
C ASP A 10 -10.90 -4.65 -8.60
N ALA A 11 -9.86 -5.40 -8.95
CA ALA A 11 -9.21 -5.46 -10.27
C ALA A 11 -9.15 -4.14 -11.06
N SER A 12 -8.07 -3.37 -10.91
CA SER A 12 -7.81 -2.23 -11.79
C SER A 12 -6.34 -2.20 -12.23
N GLU A 13 -6.09 -2.83 -13.38
CA GLU A 13 -5.10 -2.46 -14.41
C GLU A 13 -3.84 -1.76 -13.90
N GLU A 14 -2.69 -2.45 -13.79
CA GLU A 14 -1.32 -1.91 -13.54
C GLU A 14 -1.23 -0.38 -13.72
N THR A 15 -1.68 0.37 -12.73
CA THR A 15 -1.61 1.82 -12.76
C THR A 15 -0.21 2.13 -12.25
N PRO A 16 0.57 3.01 -12.89
CA PRO A 16 1.92 3.35 -12.43
C PRO A 16 1.98 3.94 -11.00
N ASP A 17 0.83 4.06 -10.35
CA ASP A 17 0.65 4.55 -8.99
C ASP A 17 1.10 3.54 -7.93
N ASP A 18 1.10 2.23 -8.16
CA ASP A 18 1.51 1.22 -7.17
C ASP A 18 3.02 0.90 -7.17
N ARG A 19 3.79 1.42 -8.12
CA ARG A 19 5.24 1.18 -8.23
C ARG A 19 6.02 1.53 -6.95
N HIS A 20 5.57 2.54 -6.22
CA HIS A 20 6.20 2.95 -4.95
C HIS A 20 5.89 1.98 -3.79
N LEU A 21 5.00 1.01 -4.01
CA LEU A 21 4.61 -0.05 -3.08
C LEU A 21 5.23 -1.41 -3.46
N ASP A 22 6.07 -1.52 -4.49
CA ASP A 22 6.70 -2.79 -4.93
C ASP A 22 7.53 -3.48 -3.83
N GLY A 23 8.06 -2.70 -2.87
CA GLY A 23 8.76 -3.22 -1.69
C GLY A 23 7.85 -3.65 -0.53
N VAL A 24 6.54 -3.39 -0.63
CA VAL A 24 5.53 -3.69 0.40
C VAL A 24 4.80 -4.97 0.01
N ALA A 25 4.66 -5.90 0.96
CA ALA A 25 3.91 -7.12 0.72
C ALA A 25 2.40 -6.85 0.68
N ASP A 26 1.69 -7.50 -0.23
CA ASP A 26 0.23 -7.49 -0.29
C ASP A 26 -0.37 -7.97 1.04
N GLY A 27 -1.27 -7.18 1.61
CA GLY A 27 -1.93 -7.47 2.89
C GLY A 27 -1.21 -6.93 4.13
N CYS A 28 -0.14 -6.13 3.98
CA CYS A 28 0.40 -5.32 5.07
C CYS A 28 -0.63 -4.31 5.59
N GLY A 29 -0.64 -4.10 6.90
CA GLY A 29 -1.50 -3.07 7.52
C GLY A 29 -1.03 -1.65 7.21
N CYS A 30 -1.91 -0.67 7.41
CA CYS A 30 -1.61 0.75 7.14
C CYS A 30 -0.36 1.26 7.86
N THR A 31 -0.11 0.79 9.09
CA THR A 31 1.09 1.17 9.85
C THR A 31 2.35 0.59 9.23
N GLU A 32 2.33 -0.68 8.82
CA GLU A 32 3.48 -1.37 8.23
C GLU A 32 3.85 -0.73 6.87
N ILE A 33 2.85 -0.35 6.07
CA ILE A 33 3.06 0.42 4.82
C ILE A 33 3.77 1.75 5.11
N TRP A 34 3.32 2.49 6.14
CA TRP A 34 3.91 3.78 6.48
C TRP A 34 5.35 3.67 6.99
N GLU A 35 5.66 2.65 7.80
CA GLU A 35 7.02 2.37 8.26
C GLU A 35 7.94 2.12 7.07
N HIS A 36 7.54 1.22 6.16
CA HIS A 36 8.31 0.89 4.95
C HIS A 36 8.55 2.11 4.05
N LEU A 37 7.54 2.95 3.83
CA LEU A 37 7.67 4.18 3.04
C LEU A 37 8.46 5.28 3.76
N SER A 38 8.46 5.31 5.09
CA SER A 38 9.26 6.25 5.87
C SER A 38 10.74 5.90 5.84
N GLU A 39 11.08 4.62 5.95
CA GLU A 39 12.47 4.13 5.89
C GLU A 39 13.09 4.40 4.52
N GLN A 40 12.37 4.11 3.43
CA GLN A 40 12.83 4.42 2.07
C GLN A 40 13.13 5.91 1.90
N ARG A 41 12.19 6.78 2.29
CA ARG A 41 12.39 8.24 2.22
C ARG A 41 13.56 8.73 3.06
N ALA A 42 13.83 8.12 4.21
CA ALA A 42 14.98 8.47 5.04
C ALA A 42 16.32 7.98 4.47
N ALA A 43 16.30 6.98 3.57
CA ALA A 43 17.48 6.50 2.86
C ALA A 43 17.77 7.28 1.57
N ASP A 44 16.74 7.91 0.97
CA ASP A 44 16.86 8.74 -0.24
C ASP A 44 17.31 10.20 0.04
N ASP A 45 17.25 10.67 1.30
CA ASP A 45 17.73 11.99 1.76
C ASP A 45 19.18 11.92 2.31
#